data_AF-A0A844TQ78-F1
#
_entry.id   AF-A0A844TQ78-F1
#
_cell.length_a   1.000
_cell.length_b   1.000
_cell.length_c   1.000
_cell.angle_alpha   90.00
_cell.angle_beta   90.00
_cell.angle_gamma   90.00
#
_symmetry.space_group_name_H-M   'P 1'
#
loop_
_entity.id
_entity.type
_entity.pdbx_description
1 polymer ?
#
loop_
_entity_poly.entity_id
_entity_poly.type
_entity_poly.pdbx_seq_one_letter_code
_entity_poly.pdbx_strand_id
1 'polypeptide(L)'
;MKLPAATPADIRRALLLREEIALLDLRHEAAFATGHPLFAANMAAGRIEIEAELRLPRKDVPIVLYDDGEGLVAASAERLAALGYSNISALDGGLKAWRAAGYQVFEDVNSYSKAFGELVEARRHTPSLSADEVAKLIADKANIAILDVRRFDEYATMNIPGSVSVPGAELVLRAGSAAPDRDTTIIVNCAGRTRSIIGTQSLINAGVPNKVRALRNGTIGWTLARHALNHGADRRGTIGPFEGGPANARDVAYRAGVRHIGVGEMLALLAHTDRTLYRFDVRDAEEYAAGHLPGFRHYPGGQLVQETDMAAPVRGARILLTDDKGVRADMTASWLAQMGWEVYVLEGGYDGALDVGPPRVLPKPDPAHRYRRPYEGTDVAERAMQAYLDWEYGLVEQLRLDGTHGFYVI
;
A
#
# COMPACT_ATOMS: atom_id res chain seq x y z
N MET A 1 -18.80 -12.86 27.50
CA MET A 1 -19.36 -13.70 26.42
C MET A 1 -18.36 -14.82 26.07
N LYS A 2 -18.77 -16.08 25.83
CA LYS A 2 -17.84 -17.10 25.32
C LYS A 2 -17.71 -16.92 23.80
N LEU A 3 -16.57 -16.39 23.35
CA LEU A 3 -16.31 -16.17 21.94
C LEU A 3 -16.05 -17.51 21.21
N PRO A 4 -16.55 -17.68 19.97
CA PRO A 4 -16.07 -18.73 19.08
C PRO A 4 -14.55 -18.64 18.91
N ALA A 5 -13.90 -19.78 18.73
CA ALA A 5 -12.46 -19.86 18.51
C ALA A 5 -12.16 -20.34 17.07
N ALA A 6 -11.20 -19.71 16.42
CA ALA A 6 -10.66 -20.10 15.12
C ALA A 6 -9.21 -20.57 15.31
N THR A 7 -8.87 -21.76 14.82
CA THR A 7 -7.49 -22.25 14.91
C THR A 7 -6.60 -21.55 13.87
N PRO A 8 -5.27 -21.55 14.04
CA PRO A 8 -4.35 -21.10 12.99
C PRO A 8 -4.62 -21.78 11.63
N ALA A 9 -5.00 -23.06 11.63
CA ALA A 9 -5.31 -23.81 10.40
C ALA A 9 -6.60 -23.35 9.72
N ASP A 10 -7.63 -22.96 10.50
CA ASP A 10 -8.87 -22.41 9.94
C ASP A 10 -8.63 -21.08 9.22
N ILE A 11 -7.85 -20.19 9.83
CA ILE A 11 -7.46 -18.91 9.22
C ILE A 11 -6.68 -19.16 7.92
N ARG A 12 -5.69 -20.05 7.97
CA ARG A 12 -4.89 -20.40 6.79
C ARG A 12 -5.75 -20.98 5.66
N ARG A 13 -6.72 -21.83 6.00
CA ARG A 13 -7.69 -22.36 5.03
C ARG A 13 -8.51 -21.24 4.40
N ALA A 14 -9.06 -20.32 5.19
CA ALA A 14 -9.82 -19.17 4.67
C ALA A 14 -8.98 -18.32 3.70
N LEU A 15 -7.71 -18.04 4.05
CA LEU A 15 -6.79 -17.30 3.18
C LEU A 15 -6.53 -18.02 1.84
N LEU A 16 -6.29 -19.35 1.88
CA LEU A 16 -6.03 -20.15 0.67
C LEU A 16 -7.29 -20.27 -0.22
N LEU A 17 -8.47 -20.39 0.39
CA LEU A 17 -9.75 -20.43 -0.32
C LEU A 17 -10.24 -19.04 -0.76
N ARG A 18 -9.53 -17.98 -0.36
CA ARG A 18 -9.89 -16.57 -0.61
C ARG A 18 -11.26 -16.20 -0.04
N GLU A 19 -11.64 -16.82 1.08
CA GLU A 19 -12.82 -16.46 1.85
C GLU A 19 -12.60 -15.12 2.54
N GLU A 20 -13.69 -14.35 2.73
CA GLU A 20 -13.57 -13.06 3.40
C GLU A 20 -13.22 -13.21 4.88
N ILE A 21 -12.09 -12.63 5.29
CA ILE A 21 -11.61 -12.68 6.67
C ILE A 21 -10.87 -11.39 7.04
N ALA A 22 -11.20 -10.83 8.20
CA ALA A 22 -10.43 -9.78 8.85
C ALA A 22 -9.68 -10.36 10.05
N LEU A 23 -8.37 -10.55 9.90
CA LEU A 23 -7.49 -10.96 11.01
C LEU A 23 -6.92 -9.71 11.67
N LEU A 24 -7.36 -9.40 12.89
CA LEU A 24 -7.04 -8.15 13.56
C LEU A 24 -6.11 -8.35 14.76
N ASP A 25 -4.96 -7.69 14.71
CA ASP A 25 -4.06 -7.59 15.86
C ASP A 25 -4.50 -6.43 16.76
N LEU A 26 -4.84 -6.74 18.00
CA LEU A 26 -5.36 -5.78 18.97
C LEU A 26 -4.26 -5.03 19.74
N ARG A 27 -3.00 -5.42 19.57
CA ARG A 27 -1.86 -4.77 20.23
C ARG A 27 -1.58 -3.41 19.59
N HIS A 28 -0.75 -2.62 20.24
CA HIS A 28 -0.28 -1.36 19.66
C HIS A 28 0.67 -1.60 18.48
N GLU A 29 0.79 -0.63 17.56
CA GLU A 29 1.58 -0.74 16.33
C GLU A 29 3.03 -1.18 16.62
N ALA A 30 3.67 -0.64 17.67
CA ALA A 30 5.02 -1.04 18.05
C ALA A 30 5.16 -2.53 18.39
N ALA A 31 4.15 -3.14 19.02
CA ALA A 31 4.14 -4.57 19.34
C ALA A 31 3.70 -5.43 18.15
N PHE A 32 2.78 -4.93 17.31
CA PHE A 32 2.45 -5.53 16.02
C PHE A 32 3.69 -5.68 15.14
N ALA A 33 4.50 -4.62 15.04
CA ALA A 33 5.69 -4.56 14.19
C ALA A 33 6.82 -5.52 14.62
N THR A 34 6.75 -6.16 15.79
CA THR A 34 7.72 -7.20 16.19
C THR A 34 7.33 -8.60 15.72
N GLY A 35 6.15 -8.76 15.15
CA GLY A 35 5.69 -10.04 14.65
C GLY A 35 4.18 -10.12 14.50
N HIS A 36 3.71 -10.38 13.28
CA HIS A 36 2.31 -10.64 12.96
C HIS A 36 2.17 -11.61 11.76
N PRO A 37 1.03 -12.30 11.58
CA PRO A 37 0.73 -13.02 10.34
C PRO A 37 0.71 -12.09 9.11
N LEU A 38 1.04 -12.60 7.91
CA LEU A 38 1.17 -11.79 6.69
C LEU A 38 -0.01 -10.85 6.42
N PHE A 39 -1.23 -11.39 6.58
CA PHE A 39 -2.49 -10.70 6.28
C PHE A 39 -3.19 -10.13 7.53
N ALA A 40 -2.51 -10.11 8.67
CA ALA A 40 -3.05 -9.44 9.85
C ALA A 40 -3.00 -7.92 9.66
N ALA A 41 -4.10 -7.25 9.98
CA ALA A 41 -4.16 -5.79 10.03
C ALA A 41 -4.12 -5.33 11.49
N ASN A 42 -3.29 -4.33 11.79
CA ASN A 42 -3.29 -3.76 13.13
C ASN A 42 -4.55 -2.90 13.35
N MET A 43 -5.29 -3.19 14.41
CA MET A 43 -6.37 -2.36 14.93
C MET A 43 -6.31 -2.42 16.45
N ALA A 44 -5.44 -1.57 17.02
CA ALA A 44 -5.22 -1.54 18.46
C ALA A 44 -6.55 -1.42 19.23
N ALA A 45 -6.70 -2.16 20.34
CA ALA A 45 -7.95 -2.26 21.09
C ALA A 45 -8.58 -0.89 21.44
N GLY A 46 -7.75 0.10 21.79
CA GLY A 46 -8.17 1.48 22.09
C GLY A 46 -8.61 2.31 20.89
N ARG A 47 -8.61 1.74 19.68
CA ARG A 47 -8.92 2.44 18.42
C ARG A 47 -10.09 1.83 17.65
N ILE A 48 -10.70 0.78 18.17
CA ILE A 48 -11.83 0.07 17.54
C ILE A 48 -12.95 1.05 17.19
N GLU A 49 -13.36 1.90 18.13
CA GLU A 49 -14.46 2.85 17.98
C GLU A 49 -14.15 3.97 16.97
N ILE A 50 -12.85 4.23 16.72
CA ILE A 50 -12.38 5.25 15.79
C ILE A 50 -12.31 4.68 14.36
N GLU A 51 -11.91 3.43 14.22
CA GLU A 51 -11.48 2.86 12.94
C GLU A 51 -12.41 1.81 12.35
N ALA A 52 -13.11 1.04 13.19
CA ALA A 52 -13.80 -0.17 12.75
C ALA A 52 -14.79 0.12 11.64
N GLU A 53 -15.70 1.08 11.80
CA GLU A 53 -16.71 1.39 10.78
C GLU A 53 -16.13 1.85 9.44
N LEU A 54 -14.98 2.52 9.47
CA LEU A 54 -14.32 3.00 8.26
C LEU A 54 -13.57 1.89 7.51
N ARG A 55 -13.04 0.90 8.26
CA ARG A 55 -12.18 -0.16 7.72
C ARG A 55 -12.93 -1.49 7.52
N LEU A 56 -14.06 -1.69 8.19
CA LEU A 56 -14.88 -2.90 8.17
C LEU A 56 -16.34 -2.52 7.81
N PRO A 57 -16.63 -2.13 6.56
CA PRO A 57 -17.94 -1.59 6.20
C PRO A 57 -19.08 -2.61 6.32
N ARG A 58 -18.79 -3.91 6.25
CA ARG A 58 -19.78 -4.99 6.40
C ARG A 58 -19.81 -5.49 7.85
N LYS A 59 -20.98 -5.44 8.50
CA LYS A 59 -21.15 -5.75 9.93
C LYS A 59 -21.11 -7.26 10.28
N ASP A 60 -21.40 -8.14 9.33
CA ASP A 60 -21.36 -9.59 9.52
C ASP A 60 -20.10 -10.25 8.92
N VAL A 61 -19.08 -9.45 8.55
CA VAL A 61 -17.80 -10.00 8.07
C VAL A 61 -17.13 -10.89 9.12
N PRO A 62 -16.55 -12.04 8.73
CA PRO A 62 -15.76 -12.86 9.65
C PRO A 62 -14.57 -12.08 10.19
N ILE A 63 -14.60 -11.76 11.48
CA ILE A 63 -13.51 -11.09 12.21
C ILE A 63 -12.86 -12.11 13.14
N VAL A 64 -11.54 -12.24 13.04
CA VAL A 64 -10.72 -13.02 13.97
C VAL A 64 -9.81 -12.06 14.73
N LEU A 65 -9.99 -11.98 16.03
CA LEU A 65 -9.23 -11.12 16.92
C LEU A 65 -8.09 -11.90 17.57
N TYR A 66 -6.93 -11.26 17.74
CA TYR A 66 -5.85 -11.85 18.51
C TYR A 66 -4.97 -10.80 19.21
N ASP A 67 -4.23 -11.29 20.19
CA ASP A 67 -3.11 -10.64 20.87
C ASP A 67 -2.00 -11.68 21.13
N ASP A 68 -0.99 -11.35 21.94
CA ASP A 68 0.11 -12.25 22.35
C ASP A 68 0.03 -12.63 23.84
N GLY A 69 -1.17 -12.55 24.44
CA GLY A 69 -1.46 -12.89 25.83
C GLY A 69 -1.77 -11.69 26.74
N GLU A 70 -1.94 -10.49 26.19
CA GLU A 70 -2.31 -9.28 26.93
C GLU A 70 -3.75 -9.30 27.47
N GLY A 71 -4.62 -10.17 26.94
CA GLY A 71 -6.01 -10.29 27.39
C GLY A 71 -6.94 -9.24 26.79
N LEU A 72 -6.61 -8.71 25.61
CA LEU A 72 -7.34 -7.64 24.91
C LEU A 72 -8.57 -8.16 24.15
N VAL A 73 -8.60 -9.44 23.80
CA VAL A 73 -9.59 -10.03 22.90
C VAL A 73 -11.02 -9.90 23.41
N ALA A 74 -11.30 -10.27 24.66
CA ALA A 74 -12.66 -10.30 25.19
C ALA A 74 -13.32 -8.91 25.19
N ALA A 75 -12.63 -7.90 25.73
CA ALA A 75 -13.12 -6.53 25.75
C ALA A 75 -13.25 -5.93 24.34
N SER A 76 -12.32 -6.25 23.44
CA SER A 76 -12.36 -5.78 22.05
C SER A 76 -13.53 -6.36 21.26
N ALA A 77 -13.86 -7.64 21.51
CA ALA A 77 -15.04 -8.27 20.91
C ALA A 77 -16.34 -7.63 21.40
N GLU A 78 -16.44 -7.28 22.68
CA GLU A 78 -17.61 -6.57 23.22
C GLU A 78 -17.77 -5.17 22.59
N ARG A 79 -16.66 -4.44 22.37
CA ARG A 79 -16.67 -3.15 21.66
C ARG A 79 -17.14 -3.28 20.22
N LEU A 80 -16.61 -4.26 19.48
CA LEU A 80 -17.07 -4.54 18.12
C LEU A 80 -18.55 -4.96 18.09
N ALA A 81 -18.98 -5.83 19.01
CA ALA A 81 -20.39 -6.21 19.11
C ALA A 81 -21.31 -5.01 19.40
N ALA A 82 -20.87 -4.07 20.26
CA ALA A 82 -21.60 -2.83 20.54
C ALA A 82 -21.70 -1.91 19.32
N LEU A 83 -20.74 -1.98 18.38
CA LEU A 83 -20.78 -1.30 17.08
C LEU A 83 -21.60 -2.08 16.01
N GLY A 84 -22.23 -3.19 16.40
CA GLY A 84 -23.09 -3.99 15.55
C GLY A 84 -22.38 -5.12 14.78
N TYR A 85 -21.11 -5.39 15.04
CA TYR A 85 -20.42 -6.52 14.40
C TYR A 85 -20.87 -7.86 15.00
N SER A 86 -21.32 -8.79 14.18
CA SER A 86 -21.99 -10.02 14.65
C SER A 86 -21.16 -11.28 14.51
N ASN A 87 -20.15 -11.30 13.65
CA ASN A 87 -19.36 -12.49 13.33
C ASN A 87 -17.92 -12.35 13.83
N ILE A 88 -17.76 -12.45 15.16
CA ILE A 88 -16.48 -12.22 15.85
C ILE A 88 -16.01 -13.53 16.48
N SER A 89 -14.75 -13.88 16.25
CA SER A 89 -14.07 -15.02 16.87
C SER A 89 -12.69 -14.63 17.38
N ALA A 90 -12.11 -15.47 18.23
CA ALA A 90 -10.75 -15.32 18.72
C ALA A 90 -9.81 -16.31 18.00
N LEU A 91 -8.58 -15.88 17.70
CA LEU A 91 -7.53 -16.83 17.33
C LEU A 91 -7.17 -17.68 18.56
N ASP A 92 -7.42 -18.98 18.47
CA ASP A 92 -7.15 -19.92 19.55
C ASP A 92 -5.65 -19.93 19.88
N GLY A 93 -5.32 -19.62 21.14
CA GLY A 93 -3.94 -19.48 21.63
C GLY A 93 -3.15 -18.28 21.08
N GLY A 94 -3.80 -17.36 20.36
CA GLY A 94 -3.22 -16.10 19.89
C GLY A 94 -1.97 -16.26 19.01
N LEU A 95 -1.10 -15.26 19.03
CA LEU A 95 0.12 -15.26 18.23
C LEU A 95 1.09 -16.40 18.58
N LYS A 96 1.09 -16.87 19.84
CA LYS A 96 1.90 -18.02 20.27
C LYS A 96 1.49 -19.30 19.57
N ALA A 97 0.19 -19.57 19.46
CA ALA A 97 -0.31 -20.74 18.74
C ALA A 97 -0.05 -20.65 17.23
N TRP A 98 -0.13 -19.45 16.64
CA TRP A 98 0.26 -19.24 15.23
C TRP A 98 1.72 -19.65 14.99
N ARG A 99 2.64 -19.20 15.86
CA ARG A 99 4.07 -19.59 15.80
C ARG A 99 4.26 -21.09 16.04
N ALA A 100 3.59 -21.65 17.05
CA ALA A 100 3.69 -23.07 17.38
C ALA A 100 3.17 -24.00 16.26
N ALA A 101 2.23 -23.52 15.44
CA ALA A 101 1.77 -24.21 14.25
C ALA A 101 2.78 -24.19 13.08
N GLY A 102 3.92 -23.51 13.24
CA GLY A 102 4.98 -23.42 12.23
C GLY A 102 4.69 -22.41 11.11
N TYR A 103 3.70 -21.53 11.27
CA TYR A 103 3.36 -20.52 10.27
C TYR A 103 4.24 -19.28 10.38
N GLN A 104 4.47 -18.63 9.24
CA GLN A 104 5.35 -17.48 9.15
C GLN A 104 4.80 -16.28 9.92
N VAL A 105 5.73 -15.52 10.51
CA VAL A 105 5.46 -14.28 11.22
C VAL A 105 6.36 -13.21 10.61
N PHE A 106 5.76 -12.10 10.24
CA PHE A 106 6.39 -10.96 9.58
C PHE A 106 6.60 -9.85 10.60
N GLU A 107 7.73 -9.15 10.47
CA GLU A 107 8.04 -7.94 11.25
C GLU A 107 7.72 -6.68 10.43
N ASP A 108 7.89 -5.50 11.05
CA ASP A 108 7.55 -4.18 10.50
C ASP A 108 6.04 -3.96 10.29
N VAL A 109 5.67 -2.92 9.55
CA VAL A 109 4.30 -2.59 9.15
C VAL A 109 4.18 -2.67 7.64
N ASN A 110 2.95 -2.95 7.17
CA ASN A 110 2.63 -3.08 5.76
C ASN A 110 3.51 -4.13 5.04
N SER A 111 3.95 -5.15 5.77
CA SER A 111 4.90 -6.17 5.33
C SER A 111 4.38 -6.96 4.14
N TYR A 112 3.05 -7.11 4.05
CA TYR A 112 2.33 -7.60 2.89
C TYR A 112 2.73 -6.86 1.59
N SER A 113 2.63 -5.54 1.57
CA SER A 113 2.92 -4.71 0.38
C SER A 113 4.41 -4.67 0.07
N LYS A 114 5.25 -4.66 1.12
CA LYS A 114 6.71 -4.65 1.00
C LYS A 114 7.21 -5.95 0.40
N ALA A 115 6.72 -7.07 0.90
CA ALA A 115 7.07 -8.39 0.41
C ALA A 115 6.63 -8.57 -1.06
N PHE A 116 5.48 -8.01 -1.46
CA PHE A 116 5.09 -7.95 -2.86
C PHE A 116 6.06 -7.11 -3.71
N GLY A 117 6.50 -5.95 -3.23
CA GLY A 117 7.51 -5.14 -3.93
C GLY A 117 8.80 -5.91 -4.21
N GLU A 118 9.28 -6.66 -3.22
CA GLU A 118 10.47 -7.52 -3.38
C GLU A 118 10.24 -8.67 -4.36
N LEU A 119 9.04 -9.27 -4.36
CA LEU A 119 8.66 -10.28 -5.35
C LEU A 119 8.66 -9.71 -6.78
N VAL A 120 8.21 -8.46 -6.97
CA VAL A 120 8.26 -7.77 -8.27
C VAL A 120 9.70 -7.62 -8.74
N GLU A 121 10.61 -7.13 -7.91
CA GLU A 121 12.03 -7.00 -8.27
C GLU A 121 12.64 -8.37 -8.61
N ALA A 122 12.37 -9.41 -7.79
CA ALA A 122 12.89 -10.75 -8.02
C ALA A 122 12.41 -11.38 -9.34
N ARG A 123 11.18 -11.08 -9.77
CA ARG A 123 10.58 -11.65 -10.99
C ARG A 123 10.87 -10.85 -12.26
N ARG A 124 10.89 -9.52 -12.16
CA ARG A 124 11.05 -8.62 -13.32
C ARG A 124 12.47 -8.10 -13.48
N HIS A 125 13.34 -8.34 -12.50
CA HIS A 125 14.67 -7.77 -12.43
C HIS A 125 14.62 -6.25 -12.60
N THR A 126 13.69 -5.61 -11.88
CA THR A 126 13.42 -4.17 -11.97
C THR A 126 14.74 -3.41 -11.90
N PRO A 127 15.10 -2.63 -12.94
CA PRO A 127 16.46 -2.12 -13.07
C PRO A 127 16.71 -1.03 -12.02
N SER A 128 17.89 -1.04 -11.40
CA SER A 128 18.24 -0.10 -10.33
C SER A 128 19.68 0.41 -10.43
N LEU A 129 19.92 1.59 -9.86
CA LEU A 129 21.24 2.20 -9.68
C LEU A 129 21.53 2.34 -8.18
N SER A 130 22.79 2.19 -7.80
CA SER A 130 23.27 2.47 -6.44
C SER A 130 23.26 3.98 -6.13
N ALA A 131 23.39 4.32 -4.84
CA ALA A 131 23.50 5.72 -4.41
C ALA A 131 24.71 6.42 -5.03
N ASP A 132 25.87 5.76 -5.09
CA ASP A 132 27.10 6.31 -5.67
C ASP A 132 26.96 6.56 -7.18
N GLU A 133 26.32 5.66 -7.91
CA GLU A 133 26.06 5.84 -9.35
C GLU A 133 25.16 7.05 -9.59
N VAL A 134 24.09 7.20 -8.81
CA VAL A 134 23.18 8.36 -8.94
C VAL A 134 23.85 9.65 -8.50
N ALA A 135 24.63 9.65 -7.42
CA ALA A 135 25.41 10.81 -6.97
C ALA A 135 26.40 11.26 -8.05
N LYS A 136 27.07 10.31 -8.73
CA LYS A 136 27.93 10.61 -9.88
C LYS A 136 27.14 11.24 -11.04
N LEU A 137 25.97 10.72 -11.38
CA LEU A 137 25.13 11.30 -12.44
C LEU A 137 24.71 12.74 -12.12
N ILE A 138 24.41 13.04 -10.86
CA ILE A 138 24.12 14.40 -10.39
C ILE A 138 25.35 15.30 -10.54
N ALA A 139 26.52 14.84 -10.07
CA ALA A 139 27.76 15.60 -10.13
C ALA A 139 28.20 15.91 -11.57
N ASP A 140 28.04 14.93 -12.47
CA ASP A 140 28.34 15.05 -13.89
C ASP A 140 27.28 15.86 -14.67
N LYS A 141 26.19 16.30 -14.01
CA LYS A 141 25.04 16.98 -14.63
C LYS A 141 24.47 16.19 -15.81
N ALA A 142 24.36 14.87 -15.65
CA ALA A 142 23.79 14.00 -16.67
C ALA A 142 22.32 14.34 -16.96
N ASN A 143 21.82 13.92 -18.12
CA ASN A 143 20.41 14.07 -18.51
C ASN A 143 19.53 13.09 -17.71
N ILE A 144 19.17 13.46 -16.48
CA ILE A 144 18.39 12.64 -15.55
C ILE A 144 17.22 13.42 -14.94
N ALA A 145 16.15 12.71 -14.61
CA ALA A 145 15.03 13.20 -13.81
C ALA A 145 14.83 12.28 -12.60
N ILE A 146 14.88 12.82 -11.37
CA ILE A 146 14.73 12.05 -10.14
C ILE A 146 13.34 12.30 -9.55
N LEU A 147 12.51 11.26 -9.43
CA LEU A 147 11.12 11.32 -8.99
C LEU A 147 10.94 10.61 -7.64
N ASP A 148 10.51 11.36 -6.62
CA ASP A 148 10.22 10.81 -5.30
C ASP A 148 8.75 10.41 -5.19
N VAL A 149 8.51 9.11 -4.95
CA VAL A 149 7.17 8.51 -5.04
C VAL A 149 6.46 8.36 -3.71
N ARG A 150 7.03 8.92 -2.65
CA ARG A 150 6.43 8.93 -1.31
C ARG A 150 5.33 9.98 -1.21
N ARG A 151 4.69 10.06 -0.04
CA ARG A 151 3.83 11.20 0.26
C ARG A 151 4.65 12.49 0.28
N PHE A 152 3.98 13.60 0.01
CA PHE A 152 4.63 14.92 -0.03
C PHE A 152 5.25 15.30 1.32
N ASP A 153 4.63 14.94 2.45
CA ASP A 153 5.19 15.20 3.79
C ASP A 153 6.51 14.44 4.03
N GLU A 154 6.63 13.21 3.52
CA GLU A 154 7.87 12.43 3.58
C GLU A 154 8.97 13.05 2.72
N TYR A 155 8.62 13.54 1.52
CA TYR A 155 9.54 14.25 0.62
C TYR A 155 10.06 15.56 1.21
N ALA A 156 9.15 16.35 1.80
CA ALA A 156 9.50 17.61 2.45
C ALA A 156 10.40 17.41 3.67
N THR A 157 10.24 16.29 4.39
CA THR A 157 11.11 15.93 5.53
C THR A 157 12.57 15.74 5.08
N MET A 158 12.79 14.96 4.02
CA MET A 158 14.11 14.75 3.42
C MET A 158 13.98 14.17 2.01
N ASN A 159 14.87 14.55 1.08
CA ASN A 159 14.82 14.11 -0.32
C ASN A 159 16.21 14.05 -0.98
N ILE A 160 16.29 13.34 -2.10
CA ILE A 160 17.49 13.28 -2.94
C ILE A 160 17.71 14.65 -3.59
N PRO A 161 18.95 15.20 -3.60
CA PRO A 161 19.25 16.45 -4.28
C PRO A 161 18.74 16.44 -5.73
N GLY A 162 18.10 17.52 -6.15
CA GLY A 162 17.55 17.60 -7.52
C GLY A 162 16.18 16.92 -7.73
N SER A 163 15.68 16.08 -6.81
CA SER A 163 14.44 15.33 -7.05
C SER A 163 13.14 16.14 -6.93
N VAL A 164 12.09 15.65 -7.58
CA VAL A 164 10.74 16.25 -7.59
C VAL A 164 9.74 15.26 -7.00
N SER A 165 8.79 15.74 -6.18
CA SER A 165 7.73 14.88 -5.63
C SER A 165 6.71 14.50 -6.70
N VAL A 166 6.52 13.19 -6.90
CA VAL A 166 5.55 12.55 -7.79
C VAL A 166 5.04 11.28 -7.12
N PRO A 167 4.03 11.36 -6.22
CA PRO A 167 3.49 10.20 -5.51
C PRO A 167 3.15 9.04 -6.45
N GLY A 168 3.35 7.78 -6.01
CA GLY A 168 3.44 6.62 -6.91
C GLY A 168 2.37 6.50 -8.02
N ALA A 169 1.08 6.70 -7.71
CA ALA A 169 0.01 6.60 -8.72
C ALA A 169 0.02 7.73 -9.76
N GLU A 170 0.70 8.84 -9.47
CA GLU A 170 0.85 9.99 -10.34
C GLU A 170 1.96 9.81 -11.38
N LEU A 171 2.84 8.83 -11.22
CA LEU A 171 4.03 8.66 -12.05
C LEU A 171 3.73 8.63 -13.54
N VAL A 172 2.78 7.80 -13.97
CA VAL A 172 2.45 7.66 -15.40
C VAL A 172 1.81 8.96 -15.95
N LEU A 173 1.06 9.69 -15.13
CA LEU A 173 0.48 11.00 -15.50
C LEU A 173 1.52 12.12 -15.60
N ARG A 174 2.60 12.05 -14.80
CA ARG A 174 3.57 13.14 -14.66
C ARG A 174 4.90 12.85 -15.36
N ALA A 175 5.17 11.61 -15.79
CA ALA A 175 6.42 11.21 -16.42
C ALA A 175 6.75 12.03 -17.68
N GLY A 176 5.79 12.24 -18.57
CA GLY A 176 6.01 13.03 -19.79
C GLY A 176 6.38 14.49 -19.51
N SER A 177 5.86 15.09 -18.43
CA SER A 177 6.27 16.44 -18.00
C SER A 177 7.66 16.44 -17.35
N ALA A 178 7.98 15.38 -16.60
CA ALA A 178 9.22 15.30 -15.84
C ALA A 178 10.43 14.95 -16.71
N ALA A 179 10.21 14.22 -17.80
CA ALA A 179 11.25 13.79 -18.75
C ALA A 179 10.70 13.81 -20.19
N PRO A 180 10.45 15.00 -20.77
CA PRO A 180 9.89 15.13 -22.13
C PRO A 180 10.87 14.66 -23.23
N ASP A 181 12.17 14.72 -22.96
CA ASP A 181 13.20 14.14 -23.83
C ASP A 181 13.30 12.63 -23.57
N ARG A 182 13.23 11.83 -24.63
CA ARG A 182 13.28 10.36 -24.58
C ARG A 182 14.63 9.84 -24.09
N ASP A 183 15.69 10.62 -24.26
CA ASP A 183 17.04 10.27 -23.82
C ASP A 183 17.27 10.56 -22.32
N THR A 184 16.39 11.33 -21.68
CA THR A 184 16.42 11.53 -20.23
C THR A 184 16.20 10.21 -19.51
N THR A 185 17.09 9.87 -18.56
CA THR A 185 16.91 8.72 -17.67
C THR A 185 16.06 9.11 -16.47
N ILE A 186 14.94 8.42 -16.27
CA ILE A 186 14.07 8.59 -15.11
C ILE A 186 14.59 7.71 -13.97
N ILE A 187 14.87 8.32 -12.82
CA ILE A 187 15.28 7.64 -11.59
C ILE A 187 14.14 7.79 -10.58
N VAL A 188 13.57 6.67 -10.14
CA VAL A 188 12.47 6.66 -9.16
C VAL A 188 13.04 6.34 -7.78
N ASN A 189 12.78 7.17 -6.77
CA ASN A 189 13.22 6.93 -5.39
C ASN A 189 12.07 6.88 -4.38
N CYS A 190 12.32 6.18 -3.28
CA CYS A 190 11.52 6.29 -2.07
C CYS A 190 12.46 6.34 -0.86
N ALA A 191 12.00 5.95 0.33
CA ALA A 191 12.83 5.93 1.54
C ALA A 191 13.68 4.66 1.64
N GLY A 192 13.07 3.51 1.40
CA GLY A 192 13.71 2.19 1.31
C GLY A 192 13.64 1.66 -0.13
N ARG A 193 12.93 0.56 -0.35
CA ARG A 193 12.92 -0.15 -1.64
C ARG A 193 11.55 -0.27 -2.30
N THR A 194 10.53 -0.62 -1.52
CA THR A 194 9.20 -1.01 -2.01
C THR A 194 8.60 -0.06 -3.07
N ARG A 195 8.41 1.22 -2.72
CA ARG A 195 7.73 2.18 -3.61
C ARG A 195 8.55 2.52 -4.86
N SER A 196 9.89 2.56 -4.77
CA SER A 196 10.72 2.82 -5.94
C SER A 196 10.73 1.65 -6.92
N ILE A 197 10.68 0.40 -6.43
CA ILE A 197 10.49 -0.79 -7.28
C ILE A 197 9.14 -0.71 -8.00
N ILE A 198 8.04 -0.54 -7.25
CA ILE A 198 6.69 -0.47 -7.80
C ILE A 198 6.56 0.69 -8.79
N GLY A 199 7.09 1.87 -8.46
CA GLY A 199 7.05 3.04 -9.33
C GLY A 199 7.87 2.87 -10.61
N THR A 200 9.07 2.30 -10.51
CA THR A 200 9.92 1.99 -11.67
C THR A 200 9.21 1.00 -12.60
N GLN A 201 8.70 -0.10 -12.02
CA GLN A 201 8.03 -1.12 -12.80
C GLN A 201 6.68 -0.63 -13.36
N SER A 202 6.03 0.35 -12.72
CA SER A 202 4.82 1.00 -13.23
C SER A 202 5.10 1.73 -14.55
N LEU A 203 6.17 2.53 -14.58
CA LEU A 203 6.58 3.26 -15.78
C LEU A 203 6.99 2.29 -16.91
N ILE A 204 7.74 1.22 -16.57
CA ILE A 204 8.13 0.18 -17.54
C ILE A 204 6.90 -0.54 -18.09
N ASN A 205 5.97 -0.96 -17.23
CA ASN A 205 4.75 -1.66 -17.64
C ASN A 205 3.85 -0.78 -18.53
N ALA A 206 3.80 0.52 -18.24
CA ALA A 206 3.08 1.53 -19.03
C ALA A 206 3.83 1.96 -20.30
N GLY A 207 4.99 1.36 -20.60
CA GLY A 207 5.71 1.56 -21.85
C GLY A 207 6.28 2.97 -22.03
N VAL A 208 6.69 3.65 -20.96
CA VAL A 208 7.36 4.95 -21.13
C VAL A 208 8.62 4.78 -21.98
N PRO A 209 8.93 5.71 -22.91
CA PRO A 209 10.04 5.55 -23.83
C PRO A 209 11.41 5.75 -23.17
N ASN A 210 11.44 6.41 -22.02
CA ASN A 210 12.65 6.73 -21.28
C ASN A 210 13.30 5.47 -20.66
N LYS A 211 14.61 5.54 -20.45
CA LYS A 211 15.27 4.59 -19.55
C LYS A 211 14.78 4.86 -18.13
N VAL A 212 14.20 3.86 -17.48
CA VAL A 212 13.74 3.97 -16.08
C VAL A 212 14.64 3.14 -15.17
N ARG A 213 14.99 3.67 -13.99
CA ARG A 213 15.77 2.99 -12.95
C ARG A 213 15.19 3.31 -11.57
N ALA A 214 15.19 2.35 -10.66
CA ALA A 214 15.00 2.64 -9.24
C ALA A 214 16.32 3.14 -8.64
N LEU A 215 16.26 4.10 -7.71
CA LEU A 215 17.36 4.32 -6.76
C LEU A 215 17.33 3.20 -5.72
N ARG A 216 18.33 2.33 -5.76
CA ARG A 216 18.45 1.17 -4.86
C ARG A 216 18.54 1.67 -3.42
N ASN A 217 17.66 1.13 -2.57
CA ASN A 217 17.57 1.44 -1.13
C ASN A 217 17.20 2.89 -0.80
N GLY A 218 16.82 3.73 -1.78
CA GLY A 218 16.21 5.04 -1.54
C GLY A 218 17.07 6.01 -0.72
N THR A 219 16.42 6.85 0.09
CA THR A 219 17.11 7.79 0.98
C THR A 219 17.93 7.08 2.06
N ILE A 220 17.52 5.88 2.50
CA ILE A 220 18.35 5.08 3.42
C ILE A 220 19.69 4.75 2.77
N GLY A 221 19.68 4.19 1.56
CA GLY A 221 20.88 3.86 0.80
C GLY A 221 21.76 5.08 0.56
N TRP A 222 21.14 6.23 0.29
CA TRP A 222 21.82 7.52 0.15
C TRP A 222 22.57 7.94 1.43
N THR A 223 21.91 7.86 2.58
CA THR A 223 22.50 8.16 3.90
C THR A 223 23.62 7.18 4.26
N LEU A 224 23.40 5.87 4.06
CA LEU A 224 24.40 4.84 4.33
C LEU A 224 25.66 5.01 3.45
N ALA A 225 25.49 5.48 2.21
CA ALA A 225 26.57 5.83 1.30
C ALA A 225 27.20 7.21 1.60
N ARG A 226 26.85 7.86 2.71
CA ARG A 226 27.39 9.16 3.16
C ARG A 226 27.11 10.34 2.23
N HIS A 227 26.10 10.23 1.36
CA HIS A 227 25.65 11.37 0.55
C HIS A 227 24.66 12.24 1.33
N ALA A 228 24.72 13.55 1.09
CA ALA A 228 23.83 14.51 1.77
C ALA A 228 22.42 14.51 1.15
N LEU A 229 21.40 14.49 2.01
CA LEU A 229 20.01 14.73 1.63
C LEU A 229 19.68 16.22 1.67
N ASN A 230 18.69 16.62 0.87
CA ASN A 230 18.05 17.92 0.99
C ASN A 230 16.86 17.83 1.98
N HIS A 231 16.49 18.95 2.58
CA HIS A 231 15.37 19.06 3.52
C HIS A 231 14.49 20.26 3.16
N GLY A 232 13.20 20.21 3.49
CA GLY A 232 12.26 21.32 3.28
C GLY A 232 11.95 21.64 1.81
N ALA A 233 12.24 20.72 0.88
CA ALA A 233 11.92 20.95 -0.52
C ALA A 233 10.41 20.87 -0.77
N ASP A 234 9.92 21.69 -1.69
CA ASP A 234 8.50 21.86 -2.00
C ASP A 234 8.16 21.56 -3.48
N ARG A 235 9.14 21.09 -4.27
CA ARG A 235 8.99 20.81 -5.70
C ARG A 235 7.98 19.68 -5.93
N ARG A 236 6.93 19.99 -6.68
CA ARG A 236 5.89 19.03 -7.11
C ARG A 236 5.92 18.88 -8.62
N GLY A 237 5.83 17.64 -9.11
CA GLY A 237 5.74 17.37 -10.53
C GLY A 237 4.40 17.85 -11.08
N THR A 238 4.36 18.29 -12.32
CA THR A 238 3.13 18.68 -13.01
C THR A 238 2.60 17.52 -13.84
N ILE A 239 1.27 17.45 -14.00
CA ILE A 239 0.66 16.58 -15.01
C ILE A 239 1.06 17.13 -16.38
N GLY A 240 1.50 16.25 -17.27
CA GLY A 240 1.84 16.62 -18.64
C GLY A 240 1.44 15.54 -19.63
N PRO A 241 1.58 15.82 -20.94
CA PRO A 241 1.21 14.86 -21.97
C PRO A 241 2.11 13.63 -21.87
N PHE A 242 1.49 12.47 -21.75
CA PHE A 242 2.11 11.18 -22.05
C PHE A 242 1.29 10.55 -23.17
N GLU A 243 1.80 10.63 -24.39
CA GLU A 243 1.11 10.11 -25.58
C GLU A 243 0.80 8.62 -25.39
N GLY A 244 -0.47 8.24 -25.49
CA GLY A 244 -0.93 6.89 -25.22
C GLY A 244 -1.04 6.51 -23.73
N GLY A 245 -0.74 7.42 -22.78
CA GLY A 245 -0.69 7.13 -21.35
C GLY A 245 -1.93 6.44 -20.76
N PRO A 246 -3.14 6.98 -20.95
CA PRO A 246 -4.38 6.32 -20.53
C PRO A 246 -4.57 4.93 -21.16
N ALA A 247 -4.32 4.79 -22.47
CA ALA A 247 -4.43 3.51 -23.15
C ALA A 247 -3.40 2.48 -22.66
N ASN A 248 -2.18 2.92 -22.37
CA ASN A 248 -1.13 2.07 -21.82
C ASN A 248 -1.46 1.65 -20.39
N ALA A 249 -1.91 2.58 -19.53
CA ALA A 249 -2.35 2.25 -18.17
C ALA A 249 -3.50 1.23 -18.20
N ARG A 250 -4.44 1.42 -19.12
CA ARG A 250 -5.53 0.50 -19.38
C ARG A 250 -5.06 -0.90 -19.80
N ASP A 251 -4.08 -0.98 -20.70
CA ASP A 251 -3.45 -2.26 -21.07
C ASP A 251 -2.79 -2.94 -19.86
N VAL A 252 -2.06 -2.20 -19.02
CA VAL A 252 -1.48 -2.74 -17.78
C VAL A 252 -2.56 -3.34 -16.88
N ALA A 253 -3.67 -2.63 -16.68
CA ALA A 253 -4.80 -3.09 -15.90
C ALA A 253 -5.42 -4.38 -16.48
N TYR A 254 -5.62 -4.44 -17.80
CA TYR A 254 -6.16 -5.63 -18.47
C TYR A 254 -5.24 -6.84 -18.35
N ARG A 255 -3.92 -6.69 -18.55
CA ARG A 255 -2.95 -7.78 -18.36
C ARG A 255 -2.93 -8.31 -16.93
N ALA A 256 -3.21 -7.45 -15.95
CA ALA A 256 -3.39 -7.81 -14.55
C ALA A 256 -4.81 -8.33 -14.23
N GLY A 257 -5.68 -8.55 -15.21
CA GLY A 257 -7.03 -9.09 -14.98
C GLY A 257 -7.99 -8.15 -14.24
N VAL A 258 -7.72 -6.84 -14.25
CA VAL A 258 -8.63 -5.82 -13.70
C VAL A 258 -9.89 -5.75 -14.57
N ARG A 259 -11.05 -5.61 -13.92
CA ARG A 259 -12.34 -5.43 -14.62
C ARG A 259 -12.78 -3.98 -14.59
N HIS A 260 -13.19 -3.45 -15.73
CA HIS A 260 -13.81 -2.14 -15.84
C HIS A 260 -15.31 -2.30 -15.82
N ILE A 261 -15.99 -1.44 -15.06
CA ILE A 261 -17.44 -1.50 -14.87
C ILE A 261 -18.06 -0.11 -14.97
N GLY A 262 -19.28 -0.05 -15.47
CA GLY A 262 -20.10 1.15 -15.44
C GLY A 262 -20.93 1.26 -14.16
N VAL A 263 -21.72 2.33 -14.07
CA VAL A 263 -22.60 2.61 -12.91
C VAL A 263 -23.60 1.49 -12.66
N GLY A 264 -24.16 0.88 -13.71
CA GLY A 264 -25.13 -0.22 -13.57
C GLY A 264 -24.54 -1.44 -12.87
N GLU A 265 -23.33 -1.85 -13.25
CA GLU A 265 -22.63 -2.96 -12.61
C GLU A 265 -22.14 -2.59 -11.20
N MET A 266 -21.74 -1.33 -10.97
CA MET A 266 -21.45 -0.85 -9.62
C MET A 266 -22.66 -1.00 -8.69
N LEU A 267 -23.86 -0.62 -9.14
CA LEU A 267 -25.10 -0.78 -8.37
C LEU A 267 -25.41 -2.25 -8.09
N ALA A 268 -25.14 -3.15 -9.04
CA ALA A 268 -25.25 -4.59 -8.82
C ALA A 268 -24.26 -5.09 -7.75
N LEU A 269 -22.99 -4.66 -7.79
CA LEU A 269 -22.00 -5.01 -6.77
C LEU A 269 -22.40 -4.50 -5.36
N LEU A 270 -22.97 -3.30 -5.28
CA LEU A 270 -23.48 -2.71 -4.04
C LEU A 270 -24.69 -3.45 -3.47
N ALA A 271 -25.52 -4.05 -4.33
CA ALA A 271 -26.66 -4.87 -3.91
C ALA A 271 -26.25 -6.22 -3.29
N HIS A 272 -25.02 -6.68 -3.51
CA HIS A 272 -24.48 -7.90 -2.91
C HIS A 272 -24.01 -7.63 -1.47
N THR A 273 -24.95 -7.63 -0.53
CA THR A 273 -24.70 -7.35 0.89
C THR A 273 -23.93 -8.45 1.62
N ASP A 274 -23.84 -9.64 1.02
CA ASP A 274 -23.10 -10.81 1.48
C ASP A 274 -21.61 -10.77 1.13
N ARG A 275 -21.11 -9.68 0.55
CA ARG A 275 -19.70 -9.49 0.16
C ARG A 275 -19.23 -8.07 0.46
N THR A 276 -18.04 -7.93 1.04
CA THR A 276 -17.44 -6.62 1.32
C THR A 276 -17.02 -5.94 0.02
N LEU A 277 -17.38 -4.66 -0.15
CA LEU A 277 -16.94 -3.81 -1.27
C LEU A 277 -16.33 -2.52 -0.73
N TYR A 278 -15.01 -2.38 -0.90
CA TYR A 278 -14.31 -1.13 -0.67
C TYR A 278 -14.40 -0.24 -1.91
N ARG A 279 -14.63 1.06 -1.72
CA ARG A 279 -14.72 2.06 -2.79
C ARG A 279 -13.72 3.17 -2.51
N PHE A 280 -12.68 3.29 -3.34
CA PHE A 280 -11.61 4.25 -3.13
C PHE A 280 -11.48 5.24 -4.29
N ASP A 281 -11.44 6.53 -3.96
CA ASP A 281 -10.93 7.56 -4.85
C ASP A 281 -9.41 7.64 -4.65
N VAL A 282 -8.66 7.39 -5.72
CA VAL A 282 -7.20 7.25 -5.67
C VAL A 282 -6.42 8.49 -6.11
N ARG A 283 -7.14 9.60 -6.34
CA ARG A 283 -6.59 10.91 -6.71
C ARG A 283 -5.91 11.59 -5.52
N ASP A 284 -5.39 12.80 -5.73
CA ASP A 284 -4.86 13.59 -4.63
C ASP A 284 -5.97 14.18 -3.74
N ALA A 285 -5.57 14.62 -2.54
CA ALA A 285 -6.51 15.07 -1.53
C ALA A 285 -7.23 16.36 -1.94
N GLU A 286 -6.53 17.22 -2.67
CA GLU A 286 -7.04 18.48 -3.19
C GLU A 286 -8.10 18.26 -4.27
N GLU A 287 -7.88 17.35 -5.22
CA GLU A 287 -8.85 16.94 -6.23
C GLU A 287 -10.07 16.26 -5.60
N TYR A 288 -9.87 15.36 -4.63
CA TYR A 288 -10.97 14.76 -3.89
C TYR A 288 -11.80 15.83 -3.18
N ALA A 289 -11.15 16.77 -2.49
CA ALA A 289 -11.84 17.82 -1.75
C ALA A 289 -12.64 18.76 -2.65
N ALA A 290 -12.13 19.03 -3.86
CA ALA A 290 -12.80 19.87 -4.85
C ALA A 290 -14.05 19.21 -5.47
N GLY A 291 -14.09 17.88 -5.52
CA GLY A 291 -15.26 17.11 -5.98
C GLY A 291 -14.95 15.63 -6.17
N HIS A 292 -15.72 14.75 -5.53
CA HIS A 292 -15.56 13.30 -5.60
C HIS A 292 -16.89 12.57 -5.72
N LEU A 293 -16.84 11.31 -6.17
CA LEU A 293 -18.04 10.50 -6.32
C LEU A 293 -18.63 10.11 -4.95
N PRO A 294 -19.96 10.21 -4.78
CA PRO A 294 -20.59 9.85 -3.51
C PRO A 294 -20.30 8.42 -3.06
N GLY A 295 -19.95 8.28 -1.78
CA GLY A 295 -19.65 6.99 -1.16
C GLY A 295 -18.26 6.41 -1.48
N PHE A 296 -17.40 7.14 -2.21
CA PHE A 296 -15.99 6.79 -2.36
C PHE A 296 -15.15 7.43 -1.27
N ARG A 297 -14.33 6.62 -0.59
CA ARG A 297 -13.38 7.07 0.41
C ARG A 297 -12.08 7.48 -0.27
N HIS A 298 -11.54 8.64 0.07
CA HIS A 298 -10.21 9.02 -0.40
C HIS A 298 -9.11 8.10 0.15
N TYR A 299 -8.27 7.56 -0.73
CA TYR A 299 -7.04 6.85 -0.40
C TYR A 299 -6.07 6.93 -1.60
N PRO A 300 -5.04 7.82 -1.58
CA PRO A 300 -4.19 8.05 -2.74
C PRO A 300 -3.56 6.76 -3.26
N GLY A 301 -3.58 6.53 -4.57
CA GLY A 301 -3.29 5.20 -5.14
C GLY A 301 -1.94 4.62 -4.75
N GLY A 302 -0.87 5.44 -4.73
CA GLY A 302 0.45 4.99 -4.29
C GLY A 302 0.48 4.54 -2.83
N GLN A 303 -0.30 5.22 -1.97
CA GLN A 303 -0.47 4.83 -0.58
C GLN A 303 -1.40 3.63 -0.42
N LEU A 304 -2.42 3.49 -1.25
CA LEU A 304 -3.31 2.33 -1.24
C LEU A 304 -2.54 1.03 -1.54
N VAL A 305 -1.59 1.08 -2.49
CA VAL A 305 -0.69 -0.04 -2.77
C VAL A 305 0.29 -0.26 -1.62
N GLN A 306 0.82 0.79 -1.01
CA GLN A 306 1.79 0.67 0.09
C GLN A 306 1.16 0.18 1.40
N GLU A 307 -0.06 0.62 1.74
CA GLU A 307 -0.69 0.47 3.06
C GLU A 307 -2.05 -0.25 2.93
N THR A 308 -2.15 -1.24 2.04
CA THR A 308 -3.41 -1.91 1.70
C THR A 308 -4.11 -2.51 2.92
N ASP A 309 -3.37 -3.10 3.86
CA ASP A 309 -3.89 -3.67 5.11
C ASP A 309 -4.54 -2.62 6.04
N MET A 310 -4.12 -1.36 5.93
CA MET A 310 -4.73 -0.24 6.65
C MET A 310 -6.00 0.25 5.96
N ALA A 311 -6.05 0.21 4.63
CA ALA A 311 -7.21 0.62 3.85
C ALA A 311 -8.33 -0.43 3.85
N ALA A 312 -7.97 -1.70 3.64
CA ALA A 312 -8.84 -2.82 3.36
C ALA A 312 -8.39 -4.07 4.15
N PRO A 313 -8.67 -4.15 5.47
CA PRO A 313 -8.25 -5.28 6.30
C PRO A 313 -8.97 -6.61 6.01
N VAL A 314 -10.07 -6.61 5.25
CA VAL A 314 -10.81 -7.84 4.92
C VAL A 314 -10.19 -8.48 3.67
N ARG A 315 -9.33 -9.49 3.86
CA ARG A 315 -8.79 -10.27 2.74
C ARG A 315 -9.93 -11.03 2.07
N GLY A 316 -9.94 -11.13 0.73
CA GLY A 316 -11.03 -11.74 -0.05
C GLY A 316 -12.16 -10.77 -0.41
N ALA A 317 -12.14 -9.53 0.10
CA ALA A 317 -13.10 -8.50 -0.28
C ALA A 317 -12.86 -7.98 -1.71
N ARG A 318 -13.84 -7.23 -2.21
CA ARG A 318 -13.79 -6.53 -3.50
C ARG A 318 -13.30 -5.10 -3.31
N ILE A 319 -12.53 -4.60 -4.27
CA ILE A 319 -12.08 -3.20 -4.31
C ILE A 319 -12.56 -2.56 -5.62
N LEU A 320 -13.26 -1.43 -5.53
CA LEU A 320 -13.62 -0.57 -6.64
C LEU A 320 -12.83 0.73 -6.55
N LEU A 321 -12.07 1.06 -7.59
CA LEU A 321 -11.30 2.29 -7.68
C LEU A 321 -11.95 3.28 -8.64
N THR A 322 -11.72 4.57 -8.39
CA THR A 322 -12.11 5.65 -9.29
C THR A 322 -11.00 6.69 -9.43
N ASP A 323 -10.89 7.26 -10.62
CA ASP A 323 -10.20 8.51 -10.92
C ASP A 323 -10.93 9.21 -12.08
N ASP A 324 -10.51 10.43 -12.41
CA ASP A 324 -11.09 11.26 -13.48
C ASP A 324 -10.16 11.39 -14.71
N LYS A 325 -9.13 10.53 -14.81
CA LYS A 325 -8.12 10.59 -15.89
C LYS A 325 -7.80 9.25 -16.54
N GLY A 326 -8.33 8.14 -16.04
CA GLY A 326 -8.13 6.80 -16.57
C GLY A 326 -6.69 6.31 -16.48
N VAL A 327 -5.93 6.72 -15.46
CA VAL A 327 -4.52 6.33 -15.30
C VAL A 327 -4.21 5.87 -13.88
N ARG A 328 -4.57 6.66 -12.88
CA ARG A 328 -4.29 6.40 -11.46
C ARG A 328 -5.05 5.19 -10.99
N ALA A 329 -6.34 5.10 -11.34
CA ALA A 329 -7.18 3.97 -11.01
C ALA A 329 -6.66 2.70 -11.68
N ASP A 330 -6.32 2.75 -12.97
CA ASP A 330 -5.81 1.60 -13.72
C ASP A 330 -4.46 1.10 -13.20
N MET A 331 -3.50 2.00 -12.99
CA MET A 331 -2.19 1.62 -12.46
C MET A 331 -2.29 1.08 -11.03
N THR A 332 -3.09 1.71 -10.17
CA THR A 332 -3.33 1.24 -8.79
C THR A 332 -4.03 -0.13 -8.79
N ALA A 333 -5.05 -0.30 -9.62
CA ALA A 333 -5.80 -1.55 -9.74
C ALA A 333 -4.91 -2.70 -10.22
N SER A 334 -4.01 -2.43 -11.17
CA SER A 334 -3.10 -3.45 -11.69
C SER A 334 -2.20 -4.05 -10.60
N TRP A 335 -1.76 -3.24 -9.63
CA TRP A 335 -0.96 -3.70 -8.51
C TRP A 335 -1.79 -4.45 -7.48
N LEU A 336 -2.95 -3.91 -7.10
CA LEU A 336 -3.86 -4.60 -6.18
C LEU A 336 -4.27 -5.98 -6.72
N ALA A 337 -4.55 -6.09 -8.02
CA ALA A 337 -4.88 -7.34 -8.69
C ALA A 337 -3.72 -8.35 -8.62
N GLN A 338 -2.49 -7.92 -8.89
CA GLN A 338 -1.27 -8.74 -8.75
C GLN A 338 -1.01 -9.18 -7.30
N MET A 339 -1.43 -8.38 -6.31
CA MET A 339 -1.43 -8.79 -4.91
C MET A 339 -2.64 -9.66 -4.52
N GLY A 340 -3.41 -10.17 -5.49
CA GLY A 340 -4.46 -11.16 -5.31
C GLY A 340 -5.82 -10.60 -4.89
N TRP A 341 -6.07 -9.29 -5.07
CA TRP A 341 -7.38 -8.70 -4.84
C TRP A 341 -8.35 -8.89 -6.02
N GLU A 342 -9.64 -8.97 -5.70
CA GLU A 342 -10.70 -8.82 -6.68
C GLU A 342 -10.94 -7.31 -6.92
N VAL A 343 -10.39 -6.77 -8.01
CA VAL A 343 -10.35 -5.31 -8.25
C VAL A 343 -11.14 -4.92 -9.48
N TYR A 344 -11.80 -3.78 -9.35
CA TYR A 344 -12.58 -3.12 -10.38
C TYR A 344 -12.17 -1.65 -10.52
N VAL A 345 -12.33 -1.10 -11.71
CA VAL A 345 -12.21 0.34 -11.98
C VAL A 345 -13.56 0.83 -12.51
N LEU A 346 -14.09 1.89 -11.90
CA LEU A 346 -15.31 2.55 -12.34
C LEU A 346 -15.03 3.42 -13.56
N GLU A 347 -15.84 3.25 -14.60
CA GLU A 347 -15.83 4.13 -15.78
C GLU A 347 -16.76 5.33 -15.58
N GLY A 348 -16.20 6.53 -15.71
CA GLY A 348 -16.96 7.79 -15.70
C GLY A 348 -17.55 8.17 -14.34
N GLY A 349 -18.74 8.78 -14.35
CA GLY A 349 -19.47 9.22 -13.15
C GLY A 349 -19.17 10.65 -12.68
N TYR A 350 -18.09 11.25 -13.19
CA TYR A 350 -17.67 12.63 -12.83
C TYR A 350 -18.45 13.73 -13.56
N ASP A 351 -19.34 13.36 -14.48
CA ASP A 351 -20.31 14.24 -15.15
C ASP A 351 -21.60 14.46 -14.33
N GLY A 352 -21.78 13.70 -13.25
CA GLY A 352 -22.92 13.79 -12.33
C GLY A 352 -22.68 14.70 -11.12
N ALA A 353 -23.57 14.55 -10.12
CA ALA A 353 -23.42 15.25 -8.84
C ALA A 353 -22.22 14.68 -8.05
N LEU A 354 -21.37 15.58 -7.57
CA LEU A 354 -20.19 15.26 -6.77
C LEU A 354 -20.39 15.72 -5.32
N ASP A 355 -19.89 14.92 -4.38
CA ASP A 355 -19.68 15.36 -3.01
C ASP A 355 -18.43 16.25 -2.95
N VAL A 356 -18.39 17.19 -2.01
CA VAL A 356 -17.28 18.11 -1.79
C VAL A 356 -16.85 18.08 -0.32
N GLY A 357 -15.58 18.36 -0.06
CA GLY A 357 -15.05 18.44 1.29
C GLY A 357 -13.84 17.52 1.52
N PRO A 358 -13.06 17.80 2.57
CA PRO A 358 -11.78 17.16 2.77
C PRO A 358 -11.91 15.65 3.04
N PRO A 359 -10.88 14.86 2.71
CA PRO A 359 -10.80 13.47 3.13
C PRO A 359 -11.03 13.29 4.63
N ARG A 360 -11.77 12.24 5.01
CA ARG A 360 -11.82 11.80 6.42
C ARG A 360 -10.45 11.25 6.83
N VAL A 361 -9.76 11.97 7.70
CA VAL A 361 -8.46 11.56 8.25
C VAL A 361 -8.66 10.90 9.61
N LEU A 362 -8.11 9.69 9.79
CA LEU A 362 -8.05 9.06 11.10
C LEU A 362 -6.96 9.74 11.94
N PRO A 363 -7.21 10.01 13.23
CA PRO A 363 -6.18 10.61 14.10
C PRO A 363 -4.97 9.68 14.17
N LYS A 364 -3.75 10.23 14.18
CA LYS A 364 -2.54 9.42 14.32
C LYS A 364 -2.55 8.68 15.67
N PRO A 365 -2.00 7.46 15.77
CA PRO A 365 -1.77 6.79 17.04
C PRO A 365 -0.88 7.65 17.96
N ASP A 366 -0.97 7.40 19.26
CA ASP A 366 -0.04 7.95 20.23
C ASP A 366 1.40 7.60 19.82
N PRO A 367 2.30 8.59 19.68
CA PRO A 367 3.69 8.36 19.32
C PRO A 367 4.42 7.36 20.23
N ALA A 368 4.05 7.25 21.51
CA ALA A 368 4.65 6.29 22.45
C ALA A 368 4.35 4.83 22.08
N HIS A 369 3.26 4.61 21.34
CA HIS A 369 2.76 3.29 20.93
C HIS A 369 3.04 3.00 19.44
N ARG A 370 3.71 3.94 18.75
CA ARG A 370 4.02 3.88 17.32
C ARG A 370 5.34 3.14 17.09
N TYR A 371 5.40 2.32 16.04
CA TYR A 371 6.64 1.71 15.62
C TYR A 371 7.59 2.80 15.07
N ARG A 372 8.80 2.89 15.62
CA ARG A 372 9.83 3.81 15.12
C ARG A 372 10.50 3.22 13.88
N ARG A 373 9.88 3.48 12.74
CA ARG A 373 10.30 3.02 11.42
C ARG A 373 11.75 3.47 11.12
N PRO A 374 12.65 2.56 10.71
CA PRO A 374 14.05 2.89 10.41
C PRO A 374 14.26 3.84 9.22
N TYR A 375 13.19 4.20 8.52
CA TYR A 375 13.14 5.06 7.34
C TYR A 375 12.38 6.37 7.58
N GLU A 376 11.95 6.66 8.82
CA GLU A 376 11.29 7.92 9.18
C GLU A 376 12.19 8.85 9.99
N GLY A 377 12.19 10.13 9.61
CA GLY A 377 13.01 11.15 10.27
C GLY A 377 14.48 11.09 9.89
N THR A 378 15.28 11.96 10.52
CA THR A 378 16.71 12.14 10.22
C THR A 378 17.63 11.46 11.23
N ASP A 379 17.10 11.12 12.41
CA ASP A 379 17.90 10.70 13.56
C ASP A 379 17.76 9.18 13.80
N VAL A 380 18.07 8.38 12.78
CA VAL A 380 18.03 6.91 12.88
C VAL A 380 19.45 6.35 12.80
N ALA A 381 19.77 5.39 13.67
CA ALA A 381 21.07 4.75 13.66
C ALA A 381 21.27 3.89 12.40
N GLU A 382 22.44 4.01 11.76
CA GLU A 382 22.80 3.28 10.54
C GLU A 382 22.60 1.76 10.65
N ARG A 383 22.90 1.17 11.83
CA ARG A 383 22.66 -0.25 12.08
C ARG A 383 21.20 -0.66 11.93
N ALA A 384 20.27 0.21 12.31
CA ALA A 384 18.84 -0.06 12.23
C ALA A 384 18.34 0.11 10.78
N MET A 385 18.90 1.08 10.06
CA MET A 385 18.69 1.24 8.62
C MET A 385 19.17 0.01 7.84
N GLN A 386 20.38 -0.49 8.13
CA GLN A 386 20.92 -1.67 7.46
C GLN A 386 20.09 -2.92 7.77
N ALA A 387 19.77 -3.15 9.05
CA ALA A 387 18.93 -4.29 9.45
C ALA A 387 17.55 -4.28 8.76
N TYR A 388 16.96 -3.10 8.57
CA TYR A 388 15.71 -2.95 7.81
C TYR A 388 15.85 -3.37 6.35
N LEU A 389 16.93 -2.94 5.68
CA LEU A 389 17.18 -3.34 4.29
C LEU A 389 17.43 -4.85 4.18
N ASP A 390 18.25 -5.41 5.07
CA ASP A 390 18.54 -6.85 5.11
C ASP A 390 17.26 -7.67 5.29
N TRP A 391 16.33 -7.18 6.11
CA TRP A 391 15.00 -7.76 6.27
C TRP A 391 14.17 -7.68 4.97
N GLU A 392 14.12 -6.52 4.29
CA GLU A 392 13.39 -6.40 3.01
C GLU A 392 13.89 -7.43 1.99
N TYR A 393 15.21 -7.62 1.83
CA TYR A 393 15.76 -8.64 0.92
C TYR A 393 15.36 -10.08 1.26
N GLY A 394 15.08 -10.38 2.53
CA GLY A 394 14.65 -11.71 2.99
C GLY A 394 13.18 -12.05 2.72
N LEU A 395 12.36 -11.06 2.36
CA LEU A 395 10.90 -11.22 2.29
C LEU A 395 10.43 -12.20 1.22
N VAL A 396 11.15 -12.35 0.11
CA VAL A 396 10.75 -13.26 -0.97
C VAL A 396 10.77 -14.72 -0.51
N GLU A 397 11.80 -15.12 0.23
CA GLU A 397 11.89 -16.47 0.79
C GLU A 397 10.85 -16.66 1.90
N GLN A 398 10.60 -15.63 2.70
CA GLN A 398 9.57 -15.69 3.72
C GLN A 398 8.17 -15.85 3.13
N LEU A 399 7.85 -15.16 2.03
CA LEU A 399 6.60 -15.37 1.28
C LEU A 399 6.48 -16.79 0.74
N ARG A 400 7.58 -17.37 0.23
CA ARG A 400 7.62 -18.74 -0.28
C ARG A 400 7.31 -19.75 0.84
N LEU A 401 7.85 -19.53 2.04
CA LEU A 401 7.60 -20.36 3.21
C LEU A 401 6.18 -20.15 3.76
N ASP A 402 5.64 -18.93 3.69
CA ASP A 402 4.27 -18.63 4.10
C ASP A 402 3.26 -19.33 3.19
N GLY A 403 3.38 -19.18 1.86
CA GLY A 403 2.57 -19.91 0.88
C GLY A 403 1.07 -19.59 0.87
N THR A 404 0.61 -18.52 1.53
CA THR A 404 -0.82 -18.10 1.48
C THR A 404 -1.06 -16.88 0.60
N HIS A 405 0.00 -16.22 0.14
CA HIS A 405 -0.08 -14.88 -0.43
C HIS A 405 -0.94 -14.78 -1.72
N GLY A 406 -0.85 -15.76 -2.61
CA GLY A 406 -1.60 -15.78 -3.87
C GLY A 406 -1.22 -14.67 -4.86
N PHE A 407 -0.04 -14.06 -4.67
CA PHE A 407 0.48 -13.01 -5.55
C PHE A 407 0.95 -13.58 -6.87
N TYR A 408 0.88 -12.75 -7.91
CA TYR A 408 1.52 -12.98 -9.19
C TYR A 408 2.09 -11.66 -9.71
N VAL A 409 3.00 -11.74 -10.68
CA VAL A 409 3.64 -10.57 -11.30
C VAL A 409 3.50 -10.73 -12.81
N ILE A 410 2.90 -9.73 -13.47
CA ILE A 410 2.71 -9.70 -14.93
C ILE A 410 3.98 -9.34 -15.68
#